data_AF-F7KQI0-F1
#
_entry.id   AF-F7KQI0-F1
#
_cell.length_a   1.000
_cell.length_b   1.000
_cell.length_c   1.000
_cell.angle_alpha   90.00
_cell.angle_beta   90.00
_cell.angle_gamma   90.00
#
_symmetry.space_group_name_H-M   'P 1'
#
loop_
_entity.id
_entity.type
_entity.pdbx_description
1 polymer ?
#
loop_
_entity_poly.entity_id
_entity_poly.type
_entity_poly.pdbx_seq_one_letter_code
_entity_poly.pdbx_strand_id
1 'polypeptide(L)' 'MQIGLPKDPMLLLSVVNTKIRDYYHSLDALCEDMQVEREEITNILKGIDYEYDESRHQFV' A
#
# COMPACT_ATOMS: atom_id res chain seq x y z
N MET A 1 9.07 15.53 8.28
CA MET A 1 7.97 14.84 8.98
C MET A 1 7.49 13.72 8.08
N GLN A 2 7.81 12.47 8.38
CA GLN A 2 7.27 11.34 7.64
C GLN A 2 5.81 11.22 8.08
N ILE A 3 4.90 11.64 7.22
CA ILE A 3 3.47 11.40 7.45
C ILE A 3 3.31 9.90 7.23
N GLY A 4 3.04 9.15 8.30
CA GLY A 4 2.78 7.71 8.22
C GLY A 4 1.62 7.42 7.28
N LEU A 5 1.46 6.15 6.88
CA LEU A 5 0.35 5.75 6.03
C LEU A 5 -0.99 6.11 6.69
N PRO A 6 -1.96 6.59 5.90
CA PRO A 6 -3.28 6.92 6.42
C PRO A 6 -4.00 5.65 6.90
N LYS A 7 -4.83 5.77 7.94
CA LYS A 7 -5.58 4.64 8.50
C LYS A 7 -6.95 4.43 7.85
N ASP A 8 -7.47 5.45 7.17
CA ASP A 8 -8.71 5.32 6.40
C ASP A 8 -8.47 4.40 5.19
N PRO A 9 -9.23 3.31 5.00
CA PRO A 9 -8.95 2.34 3.94
C PRO A 9 -8.96 2.93 2.52
N MET A 10 -9.87 3.86 2.22
CA MET A 10 -9.95 4.50 0.90
C MET A 10 -8.75 5.43 0.65
N LEU A 11 -8.34 6.19 1.66
CA LEU A 11 -7.16 7.04 1.54
C LEU A 11 -5.88 6.20 1.48
N LEU A 12 -5.81 5.10 2.24
CA LEU A 12 -4.70 4.15 2.21
C LEU A 12 -4.52 3.56 0.82
N LEU A 13 -5.60 3.07 0.21
CA LEU A 13 -5.58 2.56 -1.16
C LEU A 13 -4.96 3.58 -2.13
N SER A 14 -5.46 4.81 -2.10
CA SER A 14 -4.99 5.89 -2.99
C SER A 14 -3.50 6.21 -2.78
N VAL A 15 -3.09 6.35 -1.51
CA VAL A 15 -1.69 6.68 -1.16
C VAL A 15 -0.74 5.53 -1.52
N VAL A 16 -1.10 4.29 -1.21
CA VAL A 16 -0.27 3.11 -1.48
C VAL A 16 -0.13 2.89 -2.99
N ASN A 17 -1.22 2.91 -3.76
CA ASN A 17 -1.14 2.77 -5.22
C ASN A 17 -0.35 3.92 -5.86
N THR A 18 -0.52 5.15 -5.40
CA THR A 18 0.27 6.30 -5.88
C THR A 18 1.76 6.10 -5.55
N LYS A 19 2.06 5.64 -4.34
CA LYS A 19 3.44 5.41 -3.90
C LYS A 19 4.12 4.30 -4.70
N ILE A 20 3.46 3.17 -4.90
CA ILE A 20 4.00 2.07 -5.69
C ILE A 20 4.19 2.52 -7.15
N ARG A 21 3.21 3.21 -7.74
CA ARG A 21 3.35 3.70 -9.12
C ARG A 21 4.53 4.66 -9.32
N ASP A 22 4.68 5.63 -8.42
CA ASP A 22 5.57 6.77 -8.65
C ASP A 22 6.96 6.62 -7.98
N TYR A 23 7.08 5.80 -6.93
CA TYR A 23 8.30 5.74 -6.10
C TYR A 23 8.80 4.33 -5.78
N TYR A 24 7.95 3.30 -5.72
CA TYR A 24 8.36 1.95 -5.27
C TYR A 24 7.94 0.86 -6.26
N HIS A 25 8.88 0.11 -6.83
CA HIS A 25 8.57 -0.92 -7.83
C HIS A 25 7.83 -2.16 -7.30
N SER A 26 7.55 -2.24 -6.00
CA SER A 26 6.73 -3.29 -5.39
C SER A 26 6.16 -2.83 -4.05
N LEU A 27 5.16 -3.55 -3.54
CA LEU A 27 4.64 -3.35 -2.19
C LEU A 27 5.73 -3.61 -1.13
N ASP A 28 6.58 -4.60 -1.34
CA ASP A 28 7.66 -4.93 -0.39
C ASP A 28 8.67 -3.79 -0.26
N ALA A 29 9.07 -3.17 -1.37
CA ALA A 29 9.99 -2.02 -1.34
C ALA A 29 9.39 -0.82 -0.59
N LEU A 30 8.08 -0.59 -0.71
CA LEU A 30 7.37 0.42 0.07
C LEU A 30 7.37 0.05 1.56
N CYS A 31 7.05 -1.20 1.89
CA CYS A 31 7.01 -1.71 3.25
C CYS A 31 8.37 -1.59 3.97
N GLU A 32 9.47 -1.93 3.29
CA GLU A 32 10.83 -1.82 3.83
C GLU A 32 11.22 -0.37 4.13
N ASP A 33 11.00 0.56 3.19
CA ASP A 33 11.36 1.98 3.34
C ASP A 33 10.49 2.69 4.39
N MET A 34 9.21 2.33 4.45
CA MET A 34 8.26 2.93 5.39
C MET A 34 8.22 2.22 6.76
N GLN A 35 8.97 1.12 6.91
CA GLN A 35 8.98 0.25 8.10
C GLN A 35 7.57 -0.16 8.54
N VAL A 36 6.76 -0.63 7.57
CA VAL A 36 5.40 -1.12 7.80
C VAL A 36 5.28 -2.57 7.37
N GLU A 37 4.54 -3.37 8.14
CA GLU A 37 4.31 -4.77 7.80
C GLU A 37 3.37 -4.87 6.59
N ARG A 38 3.74 -5.70 5.62
CA ARG A 38 2.92 -5.94 4.42
C ARG A 38 1.50 -6.38 4.79
N GLU A 39 1.40 -7.27 5.78
CA GLU A 39 0.12 -7.79 6.26
C GLU A 39 -0.81 -6.69 6.79
N GLU A 40 -0.27 -5.62 7.38
CA GLU A 40 -1.08 -4.51 7.88
C GLU A 40 -1.82 -3.82 6.74
N ILE A 41 -1.11 -3.49 5.65
CA ILE A 41 -1.71 -2.85 4.47
C ILE A 41 -2.70 -3.80 3.80
N THR A 42 -2.30 -5.05 3.56
CA THR A 42 -3.15 -6.01 2.84
C THR A 42 -4.41 -6.35 3.62
N ASN A 43 -4.36 -6.45 4.95
CA ASN A 43 -5.53 -6.75 5.77
C ASN A 43 -6.53 -5.59 5.78
N ILE A 44 -6.05 -4.35 5.86
CA ILE A 44 -6.91 -3.16 5.81
C ILE A 44 -7.60 -3.07 4.44
N LEU A 45 -6.84 -3.23 3.36
CA LEU A 45 -7.36 -3.09 2.00
C LEU A 45 -8.23 -4.29 1.59
N LYS A 46 -7.98 -5.49 2.12
CA LYS A 46 -8.88 -6.63 1.95
C LYS A 46 -10.24 -6.40 2.62
N GLY A 47 -10.29 -5.62 3.71
CA GLY A 47 -11.54 -5.24 4.38
C GLY A 47 -12.48 -4.37 3.54
N ILE A 48 -12.00 -3.86 2.41
CA ILE A 48 -12.76 -3.07 1.41
C ILE A 48 -12.70 -3.73 0.02
N ASP A 49 -12.45 -5.04 -0.03
CA ASP A 49 -12.42 -5.88 -1.24
C ASP A 49 -11.30 -5.56 -2.24
N TYR A 50 -10.15 -5.04 -1.77
CA TYR A 50 -8.97 -4.83 -2.60
C TYR A 50 -7.86 -5.84 -2.29
N GLU A 51 -7.24 -6.37 -3.34
CA GLU A 51 -6.10 -7.29 -3.23
C GLU A 51 -4.91 -6.77 -4.03
N TYR A 52 -3.69 -7.09 -3.58
CA TYR A 52 -2.48 -6.66 -4.28
C TYR A 52 -2.21 -7.55 -5.50
N ASP A 53 -2.16 -6.93 -6.69
CA ASP A 53 -1.75 -7.58 -7.93
C ASP A 53 -0.29 -7.24 -8.23
N GLU A 54 0.59 -8.21 -7.98
CA GLU A 54 2.03 -8.14 -8.26
C GLU A 54 2.31 -7.84 -9.74
N SER A 55 1.52 -8.38 -10.67
CA SER A 55 1.76 -8.17 -12.10
C SER A 55 1.47 -6.74 -12.54
N ARG A 56 0.56 -6.08 -11.83
CA ARG A 56 0.12 -4.70 -12.10
C ARG A 56 0.75 -3.68 -11.15
N HIS A 57 1.55 -4.14 -10.18
CA HIS A 57 2.09 -3.36 -9.07
C HIS A 57 1.06 -2.42 -8.43
N GLN A 58 -0.15 -2.91 -8.16
CA GLN A 58 -1.21 -2.10 -7.56
C GLN A 58 -2.25 -2.96 -6.83
N PHE A 59 -2.97 -2.35 -5.90
CA PHE A 59 -4.20 -2.91 -5.35
C PHE A 59 -5.36 -2.73 -6.32
N VAL A 60 -6.12 -3.80 -6.56
CA VAL A 60 -7.23 -3.91 -7.53
C VAL A 60 -8.48 -4.49 -6.90
#